data_AF-A0A246WRL3-F1
#
_entry.id   AF-A0A246WRL3-F1
#
_cell.length_a   1.000
_cell.length_b   1.000
_cell.length_c   1.000
_cell.angle_alpha   90.00
_cell.angle_beta   90.00
_cell.angle_gamma   90.00
#
_symmetry.space_group_name_H-M   'P 1'
#
loop_
_entity.id
_entity.type
_entity.pdbx_description
1 polymer ?
#
loop_
_entity_poly.entity_id
_entity_poly.type
_entity_poly.pdbx_seq_one_letter_code
_entity_poly.pdbx_strand_id
1 'polypeptide(L)'
;MKKLAAIGICGALAVAGMMASAATYAHTRFYGGVVIGGPVWVPPPVYYPPPVYVERVPPPVYVEQPRQDFWYYCQESKAYYPYVQSCPSAWMKVVPNTPAPGYGPPPQ
;
A
#
# COMPACT_ATOMS: atom_id res chain seq x y z
N MET A 1 65.30 21.93 67.97
CA MET A 1 65.34 21.42 66.58
C MET A 1 64.17 20.49 66.23
N LYS A 2 63.79 19.50 67.07
CA LYS A 2 62.64 18.59 66.80
C LYS A 2 61.27 19.27 66.60
N LYS A 3 60.99 20.39 67.29
CA LYS A 3 59.72 21.13 67.15
C LYS A 3 59.56 21.85 65.80
N LEU A 4 60.67 22.29 65.20
CA LEU A 4 60.67 22.96 63.89
C LEU A 4 60.44 21.95 62.75
N ALA A 5 61.01 20.75 62.88
CA ALA A 5 60.74 19.65 61.95
C ALA A 5 59.27 19.21 61.99
N ALA A 6 58.66 19.14 63.19
CA ALA A 6 57.25 18.80 63.33
C ALA A 6 56.31 19.84 62.68
N ILE A 7 56.62 21.13 62.81
CA ILE A 7 55.82 22.20 62.16
C ILE A 7 55.96 22.15 60.63
N GLY A 8 57.17 21.90 60.12
CA GLY A 8 57.39 21.74 58.68
C GLY A 8 56.66 20.53 58.10
N ILE A 9 56.64 19.41 58.82
CA ILE A 9 55.92 18.20 58.42
C ILE A 9 54.40 18.43 58.45
N CYS A 10 53.86 19.09 59.48
CA CYS A 10 52.44 19.43 59.54
C CYS A 10 52.03 20.40 58.43
N GLY A 11 52.88 21.39 58.11
CA GLY A 11 52.66 22.32 57.00
C GLY A 11 52.63 21.59 55.65
N ALA A 12 53.60 20.71 55.40
CA ALA A 12 53.65 19.90 54.18
C ALA A 12 52.46 18.95 54.05
N LEU A 13 52.02 18.33 55.15
CA LEU A 13 50.83 17.47 55.17
C LEU A 13 49.54 18.27 54.91
N ALA A 14 49.43 19.48 55.44
CA ALA A 14 48.28 20.36 55.19
C ALA A 14 48.22 20.81 53.72
N VAL A 15 49.35 21.18 53.11
CA VAL A 15 49.42 21.55 51.69
C VAL A 15 49.15 20.35 50.78
N ALA A 16 49.68 19.17 51.11
CA ALA A 16 49.39 17.94 50.39
C ALA A 16 47.90 17.53 50.48
N GLY A 17 47.27 17.70 51.65
CA GLY A 17 45.83 17.48 51.83
C GLY A 17 44.97 18.43 50.99
N MET A 18 45.37 19.70 50.88
CA MET A 18 44.68 20.69 50.02
C MET A 18 44.85 20.38 48.52
N MET A 19 46.04 19.97 48.07
CA MET A 19 46.27 19.55 46.68
C MET A 19 45.55 18.24 46.33
N ALA A 20 45.48 17.28 47.25
CA ALA A 20 44.72 16.04 47.07
C ALA A 20 43.20 16.28 46.98
N SER A 21 42.71 17.38 47.54
CA SER A 21 41.29 17.78 47.49
C SER A 21 40.88 18.42 46.15
N ALA A 22 41.85 18.81 45.31
CA ALA A 22 41.58 19.29 43.95
C ALA A 22 41.25 18.14 42.99
N ALA A 23 41.68 16.92 43.31
CA ALA A 23 41.43 15.73 42.48
C ALA A 23 40.09 15.04 42.80
N THR A 24 39.51 15.26 43.98
CA THR A 24 38.22 14.68 44.39
C THR A 24 37.00 15.45 43.86
N TYR A 25 37.21 16.63 43.25
CA TYR A 25 36.15 17.39 42.56
C TYR A 25 35.93 16.97 41.09
N ALA A 26 36.42 15.81 40.70
CA ALA A 26 36.12 15.20 39.41
C ALA A 26 34.95 14.20 39.50
N HIS A 27 33.82 14.62 40.08
CA HIS A 27 32.54 13.94 39.93
C HIS A 27 31.48 14.86 39.34
N THR A 28 31.24 14.67 38.03
CA THR A 28 29.94 14.59 37.35
C THR A 28 28.78 15.50 37.82
N ARG A 29 28.36 16.39 36.90
CA ARG A 29 27.07 17.11 36.83
C ARG A 29 26.79 18.13 37.96
N PHE A 30 27.23 19.37 37.77
CA PHE A 30 26.54 20.56 38.32
C PHE A 30 26.05 21.41 37.13
N TYR A 31 24.82 21.94 37.22
CA TYR A 31 24.02 22.52 36.13
C TYR A 31 24.84 23.42 35.17
N GLY A 32 25.18 22.88 34.00
CA GLY A 32 26.01 23.55 33.00
C GLY A 32 26.86 22.60 32.16
N GLY A 33 26.23 21.61 31.51
CA GLY A 33 26.83 20.84 30.41
C GLY A 33 27.97 19.87 30.78
N VAL A 34 27.64 18.61 31.02
CA VAL A 34 28.63 17.52 30.98
C VAL A 34 28.89 17.15 29.53
N VAL A 35 30.10 17.38 29.03
CA VAL A 35 30.51 16.90 27.72
C VAL A 35 30.88 15.42 27.83
N ILE A 36 29.90 14.55 27.58
CA ILE A 36 30.12 13.13 27.31
C ILE A 36 30.64 13.05 25.85
N GLY A 37 31.95 12.98 25.68
CA GLY A 37 32.62 13.10 24.38
C GLY A 37 33.48 11.88 24.04
N GLY A 38 32.87 10.71 23.87
CA GLY A 38 33.42 9.67 22.99
C GLY A 38 32.88 9.88 21.58
N PRO A 39 33.58 9.45 20.50
CA PRO A 39 33.04 9.55 19.15
C PRO A 39 31.71 8.81 19.07
N VAL A 40 30.62 9.56 18.92
CA VAL A 40 29.28 8.99 18.77
C VAL A 40 29.22 8.35 17.39
N TRP A 41 29.24 7.03 17.35
CA TRP A 41 28.97 6.29 16.13
C TRP A 41 27.49 6.43 15.82
N VAL A 42 27.16 7.28 14.84
CA VAL A 42 25.80 7.43 14.33
C VAL A 42 25.69 6.61 13.05
N PRO A 43 24.79 5.61 12.98
CA PRO A 43 24.56 4.89 11.74
C PRO A 43 24.06 5.87 10.66
N PRO A 44 24.49 5.71 9.41
CA PRO A 44 24.00 6.56 8.33
C PRO A 44 22.48 6.39 8.16
N PRO A 45 21.76 7.46 7.80
CA PRO A 45 20.33 7.39 7.56
C PRO A 45 20.02 6.42 6.41
N VAL A 46 19.11 5.49 6.65
CA VAL A 46 18.64 4.53 5.64
C VAL A 46 17.56 5.19 4.80
N TYR A 47 17.80 5.32 3.50
CA TYR A 47 16.81 5.82 2.56
C TYR A 47 16.00 4.67 1.97
N TYR A 48 14.69 4.74 2.12
CA TYR A 48 13.76 3.81 1.48
C TYR A 48 13.14 4.46 0.25
N PRO A 49 13.13 3.78 -0.91
CA PRO A 49 12.43 4.30 -2.08
C PRO A 49 10.93 4.31 -1.83
N PRO A 50 10.19 5.28 -2.39
CA PRO A 50 8.74 5.31 -2.29
C PRO A 50 8.12 4.07 -2.96
N PRO A 51 6.98 3.58 -2.48
CA PRO A 51 6.28 2.48 -3.11
C PRO A 51 5.81 2.88 -4.52
N VAL A 52 6.00 1.97 -5.48
CA VAL A 52 5.49 2.13 -6.85
C VAL A 52 4.06 1.61 -6.89
N TYR A 53 3.11 2.49 -7.17
CA TYR A 53 1.72 2.13 -7.37
C TYR A 53 1.50 1.75 -8.83
N VAL A 54 1.00 0.54 -9.07
CA VAL A 54 0.55 0.11 -10.39
C VAL A 54 -0.95 0.39 -10.48
N GLU A 55 -1.33 1.35 -11.33
CA GLU A 55 -2.72 1.61 -11.68
C GLU A 55 -3.32 0.33 -12.27
N ARG A 56 -4.38 -0.20 -11.65
CA ARG A 56 -5.05 -1.40 -12.13
C ARG A 56 -5.98 -0.99 -13.26
N VAL A 57 -5.70 -1.43 -14.48
CA VAL A 57 -6.60 -1.21 -15.63
C VAL A 57 -7.98 -1.80 -15.30
N PRO A 58 -9.08 -1.05 -15.48
CA PRO A 58 -10.42 -1.56 -15.24
C PRO A 58 -10.71 -2.73 -16.21
N PRO A 59 -11.46 -3.75 -15.75
CA PRO A 59 -11.82 -4.86 -16.62
C PRO A 59 -12.64 -4.36 -17.82
N PRO A 60 -12.50 -4.99 -19.00
CA PRO A 60 -13.31 -4.64 -20.16
C PRO A 60 -14.80 -4.85 -19.83
N VAL A 61 -15.61 -3.85 -20.14
CA VAL A 61 -17.07 -3.92 -20.01
C VAL A 61 -17.61 -4.70 -21.21
N TYR A 62 -18.25 -5.84 -20.96
CA TYR A 62 -18.92 -6.61 -22.00
C TYR A 62 -20.24 -5.91 -22.37
N VAL A 63 -20.38 -5.52 -23.64
CA VAL A 63 -21.64 -5.01 -24.19
C VAL A 63 -22.28 -6.15 -24.97
N GLU A 64 -23.42 -6.64 -24.50
CA GLU A 64 -24.17 -7.67 -25.21
C GLU A 64 -24.81 -7.06 -26.46
N GLN A 65 -24.43 -7.56 -27.64
CA GLN A 65 -25.09 -7.19 -28.89
C GLN A 65 -26.48 -7.84 -28.92
N PRO A 66 -27.55 -7.10 -29.28
CA PRO A 66 -28.87 -7.69 -29.41
C PRO A 66 -28.83 -8.79 -30.48
N ARG A 67 -29.04 -10.04 -30.07
CA ARG A 67 -29.25 -11.16 -30.97
C ARG A 67 -30.57 -10.94 -31.70
N GLN A 68 -30.51 -10.76 -33.02
CA GLN A 68 -31.73 -10.74 -33.83
C GLN A 68 -32.16 -12.18 -34.09
N ASP A 69 -33.20 -12.62 -33.39
CA ASP A 69 -33.87 -13.88 -33.68
C ASP A 69 -34.89 -13.64 -34.79
N PHE A 70 -34.90 -14.50 -35.81
CA PHE A 70 -35.79 -14.41 -36.96
C PHE A 70 -36.78 -15.57 -36.95
N TRP A 71 -38.01 -15.31 -37.41
CA TRP A 71 -38.98 -16.38 -37.73
C TRP A 71 -39.03 -16.64 -39.23
N TYR A 72 -39.40 -17.86 -39.60
CA TYR A 72 -39.56 -18.27 -40.99
C TYR A 72 -41.03 -18.44 -41.31
N TYR A 73 -41.55 -17.62 -42.23
CA TYR A 73 -42.92 -17.60 -42.68
C TYR A 73 -43.05 -18.26 -44.06
N CYS A 74 -44.02 -19.15 -44.21
CA CYS A 74 -44.41 -19.72 -45.50
C CYS A 74 -45.65 -19.00 -46.02
N GLN A 75 -45.54 -18.38 -47.19
CA GLN A 75 -46.64 -17.63 -47.80
C GLN A 75 -47.79 -18.54 -48.28
N GLU A 76 -47.47 -19.75 -48.75
CA GLU A 76 -48.43 -20.68 -49.35
C GLU A 76 -49.38 -21.27 -48.31
N SER A 77 -48.81 -21.76 -47.21
CA SER A 77 -49.56 -22.32 -46.08
C SER A 77 -49.99 -21.27 -45.06
N LYS A 78 -49.56 -20.01 -45.24
CA LYS A 78 -49.79 -18.88 -44.33
C LYS A 78 -49.41 -19.15 -42.88
N ALA A 79 -48.35 -19.91 -42.66
CA ALA A 79 -47.94 -20.38 -41.34
C ALA A 79 -46.42 -20.33 -41.15
N TYR A 80 -45.98 -20.39 -39.91
CA TYR A 80 -44.56 -20.30 -39.54
C TYR A 80 -43.93 -21.67 -39.30
N TYR A 81 -42.61 -21.78 -39.48
CA TYR A 81 -41.85 -22.94 -39.00
C TYR A 81 -41.85 -22.95 -37.45
N PRO A 82 -42.07 -24.07 -36.75
CA PRO A 82 -42.14 -25.46 -37.22
C PRO A 82 -43.57 -25.98 -37.49
N TYR A 83 -44.60 -25.14 -37.40
CA TYR A 83 -45.99 -25.56 -37.65
C TYR A 83 -46.19 -26.14 -39.05
N VAL A 84 -45.38 -25.64 -40.00
CA VAL A 84 -45.23 -26.22 -41.32
C VAL A 84 -43.77 -26.63 -41.52
N GLN A 85 -43.55 -27.91 -41.82
CA GLN A 85 -42.20 -28.46 -41.97
C GLN A 85 -41.60 -28.22 -43.36
N SER A 86 -42.45 -28.12 -44.39
CA SER A 86 -42.03 -27.87 -45.77
C SER A 86 -42.88 -26.76 -46.39
N CYS A 87 -42.21 -25.77 -46.96
CA CYS A 87 -42.87 -24.72 -47.74
C CYS A 87 -42.59 -24.99 -49.23
N PRO A 88 -43.61 -25.06 -50.10
CA PRO A 88 -43.41 -25.20 -51.55
C PRO A 88 -42.66 -24.01 -52.15
N SER A 89 -42.76 -22.83 -51.53
CA SER A 89 -42.02 -21.63 -51.85
C SER A 89 -40.85 -21.40 -50.89
N ALA A 90 -39.96 -20.45 -51.22
CA ALA A 90 -38.86 -20.10 -50.34
C ALA A 90 -39.38 -19.47 -49.02
N TRP A 91 -38.81 -19.89 -47.89
CA TRP A 91 -39.14 -19.34 -46.58
C TRP A 91 -38.82 -17.85 -46.49
N MET A 92 -39.77 -17.05 -46.01
CA MET A 92 -39.58 -15.63 -45.76
C MET A 92 -39.10 -15.39 -44.32
N LYS A 93 -37.98 -14.70 -44.15
CA LYS A 93 -37.50 -14.29 -42.81
C LYS A 93 -38.26 -13.06 -42.34
N VAL A 94 -38.83 -13.11 -41.14
CA VAL A 94 -39.48 -11.97 -40.51
C VAL A 94 -38.84 -11.66 -39.16
N VAL A 95 -38.76 -10.37 -38.83
CA VAL A 95 -38.30 -9.90 -37.54
C VAL A 95 -39.49 -9.93 -36.57
N PRO A 96 -39.39 -10.61 -35.41
CA PRO A 96 -40.41 -10.59 -34.38
C PRO A 96 -40.64 -9.15 -33.89
N ASN A 97 -41.91 -8.73 -33.80
CA ASN A 97 -42.29 -7.46 -33.20
C ASN A 97 -42.45 -7.57 -31.67
N THR A 98 -41.64 -8.40 -31.02
CA THR A 98 -41.70 -8.61 -29.57
C THR A 98 -40.78 -7.63 -28.84
N PRO A 99 -41.17 -7.10 -27.67
CA PRO A 99 -40.33 -6.18 -26.88
C PRO A 99 -39.02 -6.82 -26.38
N ALA A 100 -38.93 -8.15 -26.37
CA ALA A 100 -37.75 -8.92 -26.04
C ALA A 100 -37.08 -9.46 -27.32
N PRO A 101 -35.76 -9.72 -27.30
CA PRO A 101 -35.11 -10.56 -28.32
C PRO A 101 -35.96 -11.83 -28.48
N GLY A 102 -36.15 -12.33 -29.70
CA GLY A 102 -37.25 -13.23 -30.12
C GLY A 102 -37.32 -14.62 -29.48
N TYR A 103 -37.31 -14.70 -28.16
CA TYR A 103 -37.46 -15.88 -27.32
C TYR A 103 -38.89 -16.46 -27.30
N GLY A 104 -39.81 -15.88 -28.07
CA GLY A 104 -41.19 -16.36 -28.20
C GLY A 104 -41.34 -17.35 -29.36
N PRO A 105 -42.21 -18.38 -29.24
CA PRO A 105 -42.64 -19.16 -30.39
C PRO A 105 -43.29 -18.23 -31.42
N PRO A 106 -43.14 -18.51 -32.72
CA PRO A 106 -43.81 -17.72 -33.74
C PRO A 106 -45.33 -17.77 -33.55
N PRO A 107 -46.06 -16.72 -33.98
CA PRO A 107 -47.51 -16.74 -33.96
C PRO A 107 -48.04 -17.87 -34.85
N GLN A 108 -49.23 -18.37 -34.50
CA GLN A 108 -49.93 -19.40 -35.28
C GLN A 108 -50.65 -18.80 -36.47
#